data_AF-A0A1Q6UEC1-F1
#
_entry.id   AF-A0A1Q6UEC1-F1
#
_cell.length_a   1.000
_cell.length_b   1.000
_cell.length_c   1.000
_cell.angle_alpha   90.00
_cell.angle_beta   90.00
_cell.angle_gamma   90.00
#
_symmetry.space_group_name_H-M   'P 1'
#
loop_
_entity.id
_entity.type
_entity.pdbx_description
1 polymer ?
#
loop_
_entity_poly.entity_id
_entity_poly.type
_entity_poly.pdbx_seq_one_letter_code
_entity_poly.pdbx_strand_id
1 'polypeptide(L)'
;MKMQKELYLFIIWQNGRFMEKQIIADLRKKFEIFRIFEVSWKEENFALNLARFYGKKLPKGCKKEKETGAGAFKVCLVYDNNPQYADGKNANIVKSKQDYRQLTGGGNLVHASDNPAETNENLLFLFGKTVKDLEQEGPRAEICVVRRDLVGCPVWDSLQQALDTVRKIPFTRVKAYKNSYLIHSRNADLARRLLNASSHFSIPGIHKYSIEVGKTRQPIYIRKIN
;
A
#
# COMPACT_ATOMS: atom_id res chain seq x y z
N MET A 1 13.07 3.72 28.02
CA MET A 1 12.18 4.15 26.91
C MET A 1 11.05 3.14 26.79
N LYS A 2 9.79 3.55 26.96
CA LYS A 2 8.65 2.66 26.71
C LYS A 2 8.60 2.46 25.20
N MET A 3 8.90 1.26 24.71
CA MET A 3 8.76 0.98 23.27
C MET A 3 7.29 1.16 22.91
N GLN A 4 7.02 2.09 21.99
CA GLN A 4 5.68 2.39 21.52
C GLN A 4 5.22 1.22 20.65
N LYS A 5 3.99 0.76 20.83
CA LYS A 5 3.41 -0.26 19.94
C LYS A 5 3.40 0.25 18.50
N GLU A 6 3.63 -0.64 17.54
CA GLU A 6 3.75 -0.28 16.12
C GLU A 6 2.74 -1.05 15.27
N LEU A 7 2.05 -0.34 14.38
CA LEU A 7 1.05 -0.93 13.50
C LEU A 7 1.70 -1.52 12.25
N TYR A 8 1.33 -2.75 11.92
CA TYR A 8 1.75 -3.47 10.71
C TYR A 8 0.55 -4.04 9.97
N LEU A 9 0.79 -4.39 8.72
CA LEU A 9 -0.20 -4.94 7.81
C LEU A 9 0.23 -6.33 7.34
N PHE A 10 -0.72 -7.26 7.35
CA PHE A 10 -0.65 -8.56 6.66
C PHE A 10 -1.71 -8.61 5.56
N ILE A 11 -1.37 -9.15 4.39
CA ILE A 11 -2.30 -9.48 3.31
C ILE A 11 -2.33 -10.98 3.12
N ILE A 12 -3.52 -11.57 3.12
CA ILE A 12 -3.77 -12.94 2.72
C ILE A 12 -4.46 -12.88 1.36
N TRP A 13 -3.70 -13.10 0.29
CA TRP A 13 -4.21 -13.07 -1.08
C TRP A 13 -5.27 -14.16 -1.30
N GLN A 14 -6.13 -14.02 -2.31
CA GLN A 14 -7.27 -14.91 -2.57
C GLN A 14 -6.90 -16.39 -2.45
N ASN A 15 -5.86 -16.82 -3.17
CA ASN A 15 -5.45 -18.22 -3.19
C ASN A 15 -4.83 -18.70 -1.87
N GLY A 16 -4.43 -17.81 -0.95
CA GLY A 16 -4.00 -18.16 0.40
C GLY A 16 -5.15 -18.25 1.41
N ARG A 17 -6.38 -17.86 1.04
CA ARG A 17 -7.51 -17.73 1.99
C ARG A 17 -8.00 -19.06 2.56
N PHE A 18 -7.67 -20.20 1.96
CA PHE A 18 -7.98 -21.50 2.56
C PHE A 18 -7.35 -21.67 3.97
N MET A 19 -6.27 -20.92 4.28
CA MET A 19 -5.65 -20.86 5.60
C MET A 19 -6.03 -19.63 6.44
N GLU A 20 -6.97 -18.78 5.98
CA GLU A 20 -7.22 -17.48 6.63
C GLU A 20 -7.63 -17.61 8.11
N LYS A 21 -8.44 -18.62 8.44
CA LYS A 21 -8.89 -18.87 9.82
C LYS A 21 -7.70 -19.17 10.74
N GLN A 22 -6.77 -20.01 10.29
CA GLN A 22 -5.59 -20.40 11.05
C GLN A 22 -4.62 -19.21 11.21
N ILE A 23 -4.36 -18.47 10.13
CA ILE A 23 -3.49 -17.29 10.13
C ILE A 23 -4.04 -16.21 11.07
N ILE A 24 -5.33 -15.88 10.97
CA ILE A 24 -5.96 -14.85 11.82
C ILE A 24 -6.00 -15.29 13.29
N ALA A 25 -6.21 -16.58 13.57
CA ALA A 25 -6.15 -17.10 14.94
C ALA A 25 -4.75 -16.97 15.55
N ASP A 26 -3.69 -17.23 14.77
CA ASP A 26 -2.31 -17.06 15.22
C ASP A 26 -1.94 -15.58 15.38
N LEU A 27 -2.38 -14.70 14.45
CA LEU A 27 -2.22 -13.25 14.59
C LEU A 27 -2.82 -12.74 15.89
N ARG A 28 -4.01 -13.21 16.29
CA ARG A 28 -4.64 -12.85 17.57
C ARG A 28 -3.87 -13.30 18.81
N LYS A 29 -3.09 -14.38 18.70
CA LYS A 29 -2.26 -14.87 19.81
C LYS A 29 -0.98 -14.05 19.96
N LYS A 30 -0.42 -13.56 18.85
CA LYS A 30 0.88 -12.87 18.80
C LYS A 30 0.77 -11.36 18.86
N PHE A 31 -0.32 -10.79 18.36
CA PHE A 31 -0.49 -9.35 18.14
C PHE A 31 -1.88 -8.87 18.57
N GLU A 32 -1.99 -7.58 18.85
CA GLU A 32 -3.29 -6.93 19.05
C GLU A 32 -3.91 -6.63 17.68
N ILE A 33 -5.03 -7.29 17.34
CA ILE A 33 -5.75 -6.99 16.09
C ILE A 33 -6.39 -5.61 16.20
N PHE A 34 -6.02 -4.70 15.29
CA PHE A 34 -6.60 -3.37 15.22
C PHE A 34 -7.85 -3.34 14.31
N ARG A 35 -7.71 -3.89 13.09
CA ARG A 35 -8.78 -3.97 12.08
C ARG A 35 -8.53 -5.13 11.13
N ILE A 36 -9.59 -5.69 10.57
CA ILE A 36 -9.53 -6.62 9.45
C ILE A 36 -10.39 -6.08 8.31
N PHE A 37 -9.86 -6.06 7.10
CA PHE A 37 -10.57 -5.72 5.89
C PHE A 37 -10.73 -6.94 4.99
N GLU A 38 -11.85 -7.03 4.31
CA GLU A 38 -11.98 -7.81 3.07
C GLU A 38 -11.95 -6.83 1.90
N VAL A 39 -10.94 -6.97 1.04
CA VAL A 39 -10.70 -6.06 -0.08
C VAL A 39 -10.91 -6.81 -1.38
N SER A 40 -11.65 -6.20 -2.31
CA SER A 40 -11.78 -6.70 -3.68
C SER A 40 -11.47 -5.58 -4.68
N TRP A 41 -10.59 -5.88 -5.61
CA TRP A 41 -10.34 -5.06 -6.79
C TRP A 41 -11.23 -5.51 -7.95
N LYS A 42 -11.37 -4.68 -8.97
CA LYS A 42 -11.97 -5.11 -10.22
C LYS A 42 -11.02 -6.08 -10.92
N GLU A 43 -11.56 -7.17 -11.46
CA GLU A 43 -10.76 -8.23 -12.08
C GLU A 43 -9.94 -7.69 -13.26
N GLU A 44 -10.54 -6.82 -14.07
CA GLU A 44 -9.88 -6.18 -15.22
C GLU A 44 -8.70 -5.29 -14.81
N ASN A 45 -8.69 -4.76 -13.58
CA ASN A 45 -7.65 -3.89 -13.05
C ASN A 45 -6.65 -4.63 -12.15
N PHE A 46 -6.83 -5.92 -11.90
CA PHE A 46 -6.05 -6.65 -10.89
C PHE A 46 -4.55 -6.62 -11.18
N ALA A 47 -4.14 -6.95 -12.41
CA ALA A 47 -2.74 -6.93 -12.81
C ALA A 47 -2.10 -5.52 -12.69
N LEU A 48 -2.85 -4.47 -13.04
CA LEU A 48 -2.41 -3.08 -12.93
C LEU A 48 -2.23 -2.67 -11.46
N ASN A 49 -3.20 -3.00 -10.61
CA ASN A 49 -3.12 -2.78 -9.17
C ASN A 49 -1.92 -3.51 -8.57
N LEU A 50 -1.73 -4.79 -8.91
CA LEU A 50 -0.63 -5.60 -8.39
C LEU A 50 0.74 -5.03 -8.78
N ALA A 51 0.91 -4.66 -10.04
CA ALA A 51 2.13 -4.03 -10.55
C ALA A 51 2.45 -2.73 -9.80
N ARG A 52 1.43 -1.87 -9.63
CA ARG A 52 1.58 -0.57 -8.95
C ARG A 52 1.79 -0.72 -7.45
N PHE A 53 1.11 -1.65 -6.78
CA PHE A 53 1.27 -1.94 -5.36
C PHE A 53 2.71 -2.38 -5.04
N TYR A 54 3.27 -3.29 -5.85
CA TYR A 54 4.64 -3.79 -5.64
C TYR A 54 5.74 -2.93 -6.29
N GLY A 55 5.38 -1.94 -7.11
CA GLY A 55 6.35 -1.14 -7.85
C GLY A 55 7.18 -1.93 -8.87
N LYS A 56 6.64 -3.05 -9.37
CA LYS A 56 7.30 -3.93 -10.33
C LYS A 56 6.52 -3.93 -11.64
N LYS A 57 7.23 -4.13 -12.75
CA LYS A 57 6.59 -4.49 -14.03
C LYS A 57 6.06 -5.92 -13.90
N LEU A 58 4.75 -6.05 -13.69
CA LEU A 58 4.04 -7.33 -13.64
C LEU A 58 3.08 -7.38 -14.83
N PRO A 59 3.46 -8.00 -15.96
CA PRO A 59 2.55 -8.14 -17.10
C PRO A 59 1.35 -9.01 -16.71
N LYS A 60 0.22 -8.80 -17.40
CA LYS A 60 -0.99 -9.62 -17.22
C LYS A 60 -0.67 -11.10 -17.44
N GLY A 61 -1.18 -11.96 -16.56
CA GLY A 61 -0.94 -13.40 -16.56
C GLY A 61 0.41 -13.83 -15.98
N CYS A 62 1.16 -12.92 -15.35
CA CYS A 62 2.43 -13.27 -14.72
C CYS A 62 2.25 -14.29 -13.58
N LYS A 63 3.33 -15.01 -13.24
CA LYS A 63 3.33 -16.02 -12.16
C LYS A 63 2.74 -15.46 -10.85
N LYS A 64 3.07 -14.21 -10.52
CA LYS A 64 2.63 -13.57 -9.27
C LYS A 64 1.10 -13.36 -9.24
N GLU A 65 0.51 -12.92 -10.35
CA GLU A 65 -0.94 -12.74 -10.47
C GLU A 65 -1.68 -14.07 -10.32
N LYS A 66 -1.21 -15.12 -11.03
CA LYS A 66 -1.77 -16.47 -10.94
C LYS A 66 -1.61 -17.05 -9.54
N GLU A 67 -0.47 -16.81 -8.90
CA GLU A 67 -0.18 -17.23 -7.54
C GLU A 67 -1.16 -16.58 -6.56
N THR A 68 -1.30 -15.25 -6.57
CA THR A 68 -2.16 -14.55 -5.59
C THR A 68 -3.66 -14.77 -5.79
N GLY A 69 -4.10 -14.96 -7.04
CA GLY A 69 -5.52 -14.96 -7.43
C GLY A 69 -6.09 -13.53 -7.48
N ALA A 70 -7.11 -13.31 -8.31
CA ALA A 70 -7.70 -11.99 -8.59
C ALA A 70 -8.96 -11.65 -7.78
N GLY A 71 -9.43 -12.57 -6.93
CA GLY A 71 -10.60 -12.42 -6.08
C GLY A 71 -10.33 -11.64 -4.78
N ALA A 72 -11.35 -11.59 -3.92
CA ALA A 72 -11.26 -10.87 -2.65
C ALA A 72 -10.17 -11.45 -1.73
N PHE A 73 -9.39 -10.56 -1.11
CA PHE A 73 -8.29 -10.88 -0.20
C PHE A 73 -8.51 -10.24 1.18
N LYS A 74 -7.83 -10.75 2.21
CA LYS A 74 -7.88 -10.17 3.56
C LYS A 74 -6.70 -9.24 3.80
N VAL A 75 -6.96 -8.14 4.49
CA VAL A 75 -5.92 -7.26 5.04
C VAL A 75 -6.11 -7.18 6.55
N CYS A 76 -5.13 -7.65 7.32
CA CYS A 76 -5.17 -7.60 8.79
C CYS A 76 -4.19 -6.53 9.26
N LEU A 77 -4.69 -5.55 10.02
CA LEU A 77 -3.87 -4.56 10.69
C LEU A 77 -3.69 -4.97 12.14
N VAL A 78 -2.44 -5.04 12.58
CA VAL A 78 -2.08 -5.57 13.90
C VAL A 78 -1.05 -4.66 14.55
N TYR A 79 -1.19 -4.45 15.85
CA TYR A 79 -0.13 -3.84 16.66
C TYR A 79 0.80 -4.92 17.18
N ASP A 80 2.10 -4.71 16.93
CA ASP A 80 3.13 -5.33 17.74
C ASP A 80 3.41 -4.45 18.95
N ASN A 81 3.09 -4.97 20.14
CA ASN A 81 3.27 -4.28 21.41
C ASN A 81 4.71 -4.35 21.93
N ASN A 82 5.56 -5.21 21.35
CA ASN A 82 6.96 -5.37 21.74
C ASN A 82 7.85 -5.62 20.51
N PRO A 83 7.95 -4.64 19.59
CA PRO A 83 8.68 -4.81 18.33
C PRO A 83 10.15 -5.10 18.59
N GLN A 84 10.66 -6.13 17.90
CA GLN A 84 12.08 -6.50 17.92
C GLN A 84 12.67 -6.20 16.54
N TYR A 85 13.82 -5.52 16.49
CA TYR A 85 14.38 -5.05 15.23
C TYR A 85 15.65 -5.81 14.83
N ALA A 86 15.69 -6.25 13.56
CA ALA A 86 16.87 -6.78 12.89
C ALA A 86 16.92 -6.21 11.47
N ASP A 87 18.07 -5.66 11.06
CA ASP A 87 18.28 -5.05 9.73
C ASP A 87 17.21 -4.03 9.31
N GLY A 88 16.76 -3.22 10.27
CA GLY A 88 15.73 -2.19 10.05
C GLY A 88 14.32 -2.73 9.85
N LYS A 89 14.08 -4.02 10.14
CA LYS A 89 12.77 -4.68 10.03
C LYS A 89 12.31 -5.21 11.38
N ASN A 90 11.00 -5.28 11.56
CA ASN A 90 10.44 -5.93 12.73
C ASN A 90 10.51 -7.47 12.57
N ALA A 91 11.36 -8.10 13.38
CA ALA A 91 11.63 -9.53 13.36
C ALA A 91 10.39 -10.39 13.67
N ASN A 92 9.48 -9.93 14.55
CA ASN A 92 8.24 -10.64 14.86
C ASN A 92 7.33 -10.72 13.62
N ILE A 93 7.25 -9.63 12.87
CA ILE A 93 6.46 -9.51 11.65
C ILE A 93 7.08 -10.33 10.52
N VAL A 94 8.40 -10.22 10.32
CA VAL A 94 9.14 -10.99 9.31
C VAL A 94 9.01 -12.49 9.56
N LYS A 95 9.19 -12.93 10.80
CA LYS A 95 9.02 -14.34 11.19
C LYS A 95 7.59 -14.81 10.92
N SER A 96 6.58 -14.08 11.39
CA SER A 96 5.18 -14.46 11.20
C SER A 96 4.81 -14.53 9.72
N LYS A 97 5.30 -13.60 8.89
CA LYS A 97 5.14 -13.65 7.43
C LYS A 97 5.74 -14.93 6.83
N GLN A 98 6.92 -15.37 7.28
CA GLN A 98 7.54 -16.61 6.82
C GLN A 98 6.76 -17.84 7.28
N ASP A 99 6.37 -17.90 8.57
CA ASP A 99 5.54 -18.97 9.13
C ASP A 99 4.25 -19.13 8.29
N TYR A 100 3.55 -18.02 7.98
CA TYR A 100 2.31 -18.07 7.22
C TYR A 100 2.49 -18.45 5.75
N ARG A 101 3.62 -18.09 5.13
CA ARG A 101 3.97 -18.59 3.80
C ARG A 101 4.19 -20.10 3.80
N GLN A 102 4.82 -20.64 4.84
CA GLN A 102 4.97 -22.09 4.98
C GLN A 102 3.61 -22.78 5.17
N LEU A 103 2.73 -22.21 6.01
CA LEU A 103 1.37 -22.74 6.20
C LEU A 103 0.57 -22.83 4.90
N THR A 104 0.78 -21.91 3.96
CA THR A 104 0.10 -21.93 2.66
C THR A 104 0.76 -22.85 1.63
N GLY A 105 1.72 -23.70 2.03
CA GLY A 105 2.46 -24.58 1.12
C GLY A 105 3.64 -23.89 0.41
N GLY A 106 4.11 -22.77 0.93
CA GLY A 106 5.17 -21.94 0.36
C GLY A 106 4.65 -20.76 -0.47
N GLY A 107 5.54 -20.23 -1.33
CA GLY A 107 5.21 -19.14 -2.24
C GLY A 107 5.02 -17.78 -1.56
N ASN A 108 4.24 -16.91 -2.21
CA ASN A 108 4.01 -15.52 -1.82
C ASN A 108 2.52 -15.18 -1.68
N LEU A 109 1.73 -16.14 -1.16
CA LEU A 109 0.30 -16.01 -0.87
C LEU A 109 0.00 -15.12 0.35
N VAL A 110 1.02 -14.89 1.18
CA VAL A 110 0.97 -13.95 2.30
C VAL A 110 2.03 -12.86 2.10
N HIS A 111 1.60 -11.60 2.23
CA HIS A 111 2.45 -10.41 2.29
C HIS A 111 2.36 -9.78 3.68
N ALA A 112 3.43 -9.15 4.14
CA ALA A 112 3.39 -8.27 5.28
C ALA A 112 4.39 -7.13 5.09
N SER A 113 4.06 -5.96 5.62
CA SER A 113 4.97 -4.82 5.69
C SER A 113 6.11 -5.12 6.67
N ASP A 114 7.36 -4.87 6.29
CA ASP A 114 8.54 -5.18 7.10
C ASP A 114 8.88 -4.10 8.14
N ASN A 115 8.45 -2.86 7.90
CA ASN A 115 8.73 -1.69 8.75
C ASN A 115 7.59 -0.66 8.67
N PRO A 116 7.55 0.33 9.58
CA PRO A 116 6.49 1.35 9.61
C PRO A 116 6.34 2.19 8.34
N ALA A 117 7.44 2.39 7.59
CA ALA A 117 7.40 3.13 6.32
C ALA A 117 6.66 2.31 5.23
N GLU A 118 6.96 1.02 5.11
CA GLU A 118 6.24 0.11 4.20
C GLU A 118 4.77 -0.05 4.64
N THR A 119 4.47 -0.10 5.94
CA THR A 119 3.08 -0.11 6.43
C THR A 119 2.32 1.08 5.88
N ASN A 120 2.83 2.31 6.08
CA ASN A 120 2.17 3.52 5.60
C ASN A 120 2.04 3.53 4.07
N GLU A 121 3.08 3.10 3.35
CA GLU A 121 3.02 2.99 1.90
C GLU A 121 1.89 2.05 1.44
N ASN A 122 1.83 0.84 2.00
CA ASN A 122 0.81 -0.15 1.66
C ASN A 122 -0.61 0.39 1.94
N LEU A 123 -0.80 1.06 3.08
CA LEU A 123 -2.06 1.69 3.46
C LEU A 123 -2.44 2.86 2.54
N LEU A 124 -1.47 3.66 2.08
CA LEU A 124 -1.72 4.72 1.11
C LEU A 124 -2.22 4.17 -0.22
N PHE A 125 -1.62 3.09 -0.74
CA PHE A 125 -2.10 2.46 -1.97
C PHE A 125 -3.49 1.84 -1.79
N LEU A 126 -3.68 1.02 -0.76
CA LEU A 126 -4.92 0.29 -0.55
C LEU A 126 -6.09 1.22 -0.19
N PHE A 127 -5.83 2.23 0.64
CA PHE A 127 -6.87 2.98 1.29
C PHE A 127 -6.78 4.50 1.13
N GLY A 128 -5.66 5.05 0.64
CA GLY A 128 -5.42 6.49 0.65
C GLY A 128 -5.26 7.06 2.05
N LYS A 129 -4.92 6.21 3.03
CA LYS A 129 -4.85 6.55 4.46
C LYS A 129 -3.47 6.21 5.03
N THR A 130 -3.03 7.00 5.99
CA THR A 130 -1.85 6.69 6.82
C THR A 130 -2.25 5.83 8.02
N VAL A 131 -1.27 5.33 8.77
CA VAL A 131 -1.49 4.73 10.09
C VAL A 131 -2.26 5.72 10.98
N LYS A 132 -1.82 6.98 11.05
CA LYS A 132 -2.46 8.02 11.86
C LYS A 132 -3.93 8.25 11.50
N ASP A 133 -4.26 8.30 10.21
CA ASP A 133 -5.66 8.45 9.76
C ASP A 133 -6.52 7.29 10.28
N LEU A 134 -6.02 6.06 10.21
CA LEU A 134 -6.76 4.89 10.68
C LEU A 134 -6.85 4.81 12.20
N GLU A 135 -5.80 5.19 12.92
CA GLU A 135 -5.81 5.28 14.39
C GLU A 135 -6.84 6.29 14.89
N GLN A 136 -6.98 7.44 14.22
CA GLN A 136 -8.02 8.43 14.50
C GLN A 136 -9.44 7.89 14.30
N GLU A 137 -9.62 6.95 13.37
CA GLU A 137 -10.90 6.27 13.17
C GLU A 137 -11.17 5.15 14.19
N GLY A 138 -10.16 4.76 15.00
CA GLY A 138 -10.28 3.74 16.06
C GLY A 138 -10.26 2.28 15.58
N PRO A 139 -10.21 1.30 16.48
CA PRO A 139 -10.29 -0.13 16.12
C PRO A 139 -11.69 -0.52 15.61
N ARG A 140 -11.79 -1.66 14.92
CA ARG A 140 -13.08 -2.26 14.56
C ARG A 140 -13.05 -3.78 14.75
N ALA A 141 -14.03 -4.30 15.49
CA ALA A 141 -14.16 -5.75 15.73
C ALA A 141 -14.65 -6.48 14.47
N GLU A 142 -15.56 -5.86 13.72
CA GLU A 142 -16.12 -6.41 12.49
C GLU A 142 -15.17 -6.28 11.30
N ILE A 143 -15.29 -7.23 10.36
CA ILE A 143 -14.57 -7.18 9.10
C ILE A 143 -15.14 -6.07 8.22
N CYS A 144 -14.30 -5.12 7.83
CA CYS A 144 -14.67 -4.02 6.95
C CYS A 144 -14.56 -4.43 5.48
N VAL A 145 -15.67 -4.40 4.74
CA VAL A 145 -15.66 -4.73 3.30
C VAL A 145 -15.30 -3.48 2.48
N VAL A 146 -14.32 -3.61 1.59
CA VAL A 146 -13.83 -2.54 0.71
C VAL A 146 -13.82 -3.04 -0.73
N ARG A 147 -14.75 -2.52 -1.54
CA ARG A 147 -14.89 -2.88 -2.96
C ARG A 147 -14.43 -1.73 -3.85
N ARG A 148 -13.12 -1.58 -4.00
CA ARG A 148 -12.50 -0.56 -4.87
C ARG A 148 -11.07 -0.95 -5.19
N ASP A 149 -10.61 -0.52 -6.36
CA ASP A 149 -9.20 -0.62 -6.76
C ASP A 149 -8.30 0.26 -5.89
N LEU A 150 -6.98 0.20 -6.12
CA LEU A 150 -6.05 1.13 -5.48
C LEU A 150 -6.46 2.58 -5.77
N VAL A 151 -6.19 3.49 -4.84
CA VAL A 151 -6.45 4.93 -5.06
C VAL A 151 -5.81 5.41 -6.36
N GLY A 152 -6.51 6.17 -7.20
CA GLY A 152 -6.01 6.63 -8.50
C GLY A 152 -5.87 5.52 -9.56
N CYS A 153 -6.55 4.39 -9.40
CA CYS A 153 -6.66 3.34 -10.41
C CYS A 153 -8.13 3.19 -10.89
N PRO A 154 -8.38 3.12 -12.22
CA PRO A 154 -7.41 3.37 -13.29
C PRO A 154 -7.03 4.85 -13.40
N VAL A 155 -7.87 5.74 -12.87
CA VAL A 155 -7.73 7.21 -12.89
C VAL A 155 -8.06 7.79 -11.51
N TRP A 156 -7.72 9.05 -11.28
CA TRP A 156 -8.14 9.79 -10.08
C TRP A 156 -9.56 10.36 -10.25
N ASP A 157 -10.34 10.38 -9.17
CA ASP A 157 -11.68 10.97 -9.17
C ASP A 157 -11.61 12.49 -9.31
N SER A 158 -10.59 13.11 -8.70
CA SER A 158 -10.29 14.53 -8.82
C SER A 158 -8.81 14.82 -8.62
N LEU A 159 -8.36 15.96 -9.13
CA LEU A 159 -7.01 16.45 -8.87
C LEU A 159 -6.79 16.66 -7.37
N GLN A 160 -7.77 17.17 -6.66
CA GLN A 160 -7.69 17.40 -5.21
C GLN A 160 -7.42 16.09 -4.46
N GLN A 161 -8.14 15.01 -4.78
CA GLN A 161 -7.90 13.67 -4.20
C GLN A 161 -6.46 13.20 -4.44
N ALA A 162 -5.91 13.41 -5.65
CA ALA A 162 -4.53 13.04 -5.98
C ALA A 162 -3.51 13.84 -5.14
N LEU A 163 -3.72 15.16 -5.04
CA LEU A 163 -2.83 16.05 -4.29
C LEU A 163 -2.90 15.79 -2.78
N ASP A 164 -4.08 15.55 -2.23
CA ASP A 164 -4.23 15.22 -0.81
C ASP A 164 -3.62 13.86 -0.48
N THR A 165 -3.72 12.88 -1.38
CA THR A 165 -3.11 11.58 -1.18
C THR A 165 -1.58 11.66 -1.20
N VAL A 166 -0.99 12.40 -2.16
CA VAL A 166 0.49 12.51 -2.23
C VAL A 166 1.08 13.36 -1.09
N ARG A 167 0.33 14.33 -0.54
CA ARG A 167 0.74 15.11 0.65
C ARG A 167 0.98 14.23 1.88
N LYS A 168 0.35 13.05 1.94
CA LYS A 168 0.52 12.10 3.05
C LYS A 168 1.87 11.37 3.03
N ILE A 169 2.61 11.41 1.93
CA ILE A 169 3.95 10.82 1.87
C ILE A 169 4.90 11.65 2.75
N PRO A 170 5.68 11.02 3.66
CA PRO A 170 6.65 11.74 4.48
C PRO A 170 7.60 12.62 3.65
N PHE A 171 7.92 13.80 4.19
CA PHE A 171 8.80 14.79 3.56
C PHE A 171 8.31 15.24 2.17
N THR A 172 7.00 15.28 1.95
CA THR A 172 6.40 15.72 0.68
C THR A 172 5.67 17.05 0.84
N ARG A 173 5.91 17.98 -0.08
CA ARG A 173 5.17 19.25 -0.18
C ARG A 173 4.64 19.42 -1.59
N VAL A 174 3.43 19.95 -1.70
CA VAL A 174 2.76 20.24 -2.96
C VAL A 174 2.50 21.74 -3.01
N LYS A 175 2.92 22.40 -4.09
CA LYS A 175 2.67 23.83 -4.33
C LYS A 175 2.24 24.10 -5.77
N ALA A 176 1.54 25.20 -6.00
CA ALA A 176 1.25 25.67 -7.35
C ALA A 176 2.56 25.92 -8.12
N TYR A 177 2.58 25.56 -9.40
CA TYR A 177 3.74 25.73 -10.27
C TYR A 177 3.31 25.73 -11.74
N LYS A 178 3.57 26.84 -12.43
CA LYS A 178 3.07 27.09 -13.80
C LYS A 178 1.54 26.93 -13.81
N ASN A 179 1.00 26.22 -14.79
CA ASN A 179 -0.41 25.86 -14.90
C ASN A 179 -0.78 24.55 -14.18
N SER A 180 0.03 24.11 -13.20
CA SER A 180 -0.22 22.89 -12.43
C SER A 180 0.45 22.95 -11.04
N TYR A 181 1.02 21.84 -10.59
CA TYR A 181 1.57 21.62 -9.25
C TYR A 181 2.96 20.99 -9.31
N LEU A 182 3.82 21.45 -8.39
CA LEU A 182 5.14 20.91 -8.14
C LEU A 182 5.16 20.19 -6.79
N ILE A 183 5.62 18.94 -6.84
CA ILE A 183 5.72 18.01 -5.73
C ILE A 183 7.20 17.88 -5.37
N HIS A 184 7.58 18.43 -4.22
CA HIS A 184 8.90 18.24 -3.65
C HIS A 184 8.85 17.06 -2.68
N SER A 185 9.60 15.99 -2.93
CA SER A 185 9.62 14.82 -2.05
C SER A 185 10.99 14.17 -1.98
N ARG A 186 11.40 13.77 -0.77
CA ARG A 186 12.55 12.84 -0.61
C ARG A 186 12.22 11.46 -1.21
N ASN A 187 10.93 11.14 -1.29
CA ASN A 187 10.37 9.89 -1.79
C ASN A 187 9.75 10.08 -3.19
N ALA A 188 10.47 10.73 -4.11
CA ALA A 188 9.96 11.09 -5.44
C ALA A 188 9.44 9.89 -6.25
N ASP A 189 10.11 8.74 -6.17
CA ASP A 189 9.67 7.52 -6.86
C ASP A 189 8.36 6.95 -6.30
N LEU A 190 8.20 6.99 -4.96
CA LEU A 190 6.93 6.65 -4.32
C LEU A 190 5.85 7.66 -4.71
N ALA A 191 6.13 8.96 -4.70
CA ALA A 191 5.17 9.98 -5.13
C ALA A 191 4.70 9.74 -6.57
N ARG A 192 5.63 9.49 -7.49
CA ARG A 192 5.32 9.16 -8.89
C ARG A 192 4.43 7.92 -9.00
N ARG A 193 4.77 6.84 -8.29
CA ARG A 193 4.02 5.57 -8.32
C ARG A 193 2.66 5.70 -7.65
N LEU A 194 2.59 6.36 -6.50
CA LEU A 194 1.33 6.65 -5.80
C LEU A 194 0.43 7.55 -6.64
N LEU A 195 0.97 8.43 -7.46
CA LEU A 195 0.18 9.25 -8.38
C LEU A 195 -0.30 8.52 -9.63
N ASN A 196 0.12 7.27 -9.85
CA ASN A 196 -0.09 6.54 -11.10
C ASN A 196 0.43 7.35 -12.32
N ALA A 197 1.56 8.03 -12.14
CA ALA A 197 2.02 9.03 -13.09
C ALA A 197 2.84 8.42 -14.23
N SER A 198 2.51 8.80 -15.46
CA SER A 198 3.21 8.41 -16.69
C SER A 198 4.24 9.47 -17.11
N SER A 199 5.45 9.03 -17.47
CA SER A 199 6.54 9.95 -17.87
C SER A 199 6.31 10.51 -19.27
N HIS A 200 6.52 11.82 -19.43
CA HIS A 200 6.46 12.49 -20.74
C HIS A 200 7.79 13.14 -21.12
N PHE A 201 8.57 13.65 -20.16
CA PHE A 201 9.84 14.32 -20.44
C PHE A 201 10.67 14.53 -19.15
N SER A 202 12.00 14.42 -19.23
CA SER A 202 12.93 14.69 -18.11
C SER A 202 13.71 15.99 -18.35
N ILE A 203 13.61 16.94 -17.45
CA ILE A 203 14.51 18.11 -17.36
C ILE A 203 15.41 17.87 -16.11
N PRO A 204 16.69 18.28 -16.11
CA PRO A 204 17.52 18.18 -14.92
C PRO A 204 16.83 18.80 -13.68
N GLY A 205 16.67 18.00 -12.62
CA GLY A 205 16.15 18.42 -11.33
C GLY A 205 14.63 18.49 -11.15
N ILE A 206 13.84 18.66 -12.22
CA ILE A 206 12.36 18.62 -12.15
C ILE A 206 11.81 17.79 -13.31
N HIS A 207 11.10 16.72 -13.00
CA HIS A 207 10.52 15.83 -13.99
C HIS A 207 9.03 16.13 -14.20
N LYS A 208 8.60 16.21 -15.46
CA LYS A 208 7.20 16.39 -15.83
C LYS A 208 6.57 15.02 -16.08
N TYR A 209 5.50 14.74 -15.35
CA TYR A 209 4.65 13.57 -15.55
C TYR A 209 3.23 14.00 -15.91
N SER A 210 2.40 13.03 -16.26
CA SER A 210 0.97 13.19 -16.44
C SER A 210 0.23 12.17 -15.60
N ILE A 211 -0.86 12.60 -14.96
CA ILE A 211 -1.82 11.73 -14.28
C ILE A 211 -3.17 11.83 -14.98
N GLU A 212 -3.94 10.76 -14.98
CA GLU A 212 -5.30 10.74 -15.51
C GLU A 212 -6.28 11.09 -14.38
N VAL A 213 -7.11 12.10 -14.60
CA VAL A 213 -8.15 12.60 -13.68
C VAL A 213 -9.48 12.60 -14.41
N GLY A 214 -10.36 11.64 -14.09
CA GLY A 214 -11.55 11.37 -14.88
C GLY A 214 -11.20 11.08 -16.35
N LYS A 215 -11.65 11.95 -17.26
CA LYS A 215 -11.34 11.89 -18.71
C LYS A 215 -10.22 12.85 -19.15
N THR A 216 -9.62 13.56 -18.20
CA THR A 216 -8.64 14.62 -18.46
C THR A 216 -7.26 14.20 -18.03
N ARG A 217 -6.27 14.63 -18.80
CA ARG A 217 -4.87 14.41 -18.47
C ARG A 217 -4.29 15.64 -17.79
N GLN A 218 -3.89 15.50 -16.54
CA GLN A 218 -3.30 16.59 -15.75
C GLN A 218 -1.77 16.46 -15.73
N PRO A 219 -1.01 17.46 -16.21
CA PRO A 219 0.44 17.49 -16.01
C PRO A 219 0.76 17.66 -14.53
N ILE A 220 1.81 17.04 -14.02
CA ILE A 220 2.35 17.28 -12.66
C ILE A 220 3.86 17.32 -12.72
N TYR A 221 4.49 18.01 -11.77
CA TYR A 221 5.95 18.11 -11.69
C TYR A 221 6.43 17.49 -10.40
N ILE A 222 7.47 16.65 -10.45
CA ILE A 222 8.08 16.05 -9.27
C ILE A 222 9.57 16.38 -9.23
N ARG A 223 10.03 16.86 -8.08
CA ARG A 223 11.43 17.13 -7.76
C ARG A 223 11.84 16.25 -6.59
N LYS A 224 12.89 15.46 -6.79
CA LYS A 224 13.59 14.79 -5.68
C LYS A 224 14.35 15.84 -4.87
N ILE A 225 14.18 15.83 -3.56
CA ILE A 225 14.93 16.66 -2.61
C ILE A 225 15.78 15.74 -1.73
N ASN A 226 16.92 16.27 -1.26
CA ASN A 226 17.82 15.54 -0.37
C ASN A 226 17.36 15.62 1.10
#